data_AF-A0A067CGU5-F1
#
_entry.id   AF-A0A067CGU5-F1
#
_cell.length_a   1.000
_cell.length_b   1.000
_cell.length_c   1.000
_cell.angle_alpha   90.00
_cell.angle_beta   90.00
_cell.angle_gamma   90.00
#
_symmetry.space_group_name_H-M   'P 1'
#
loop_
_entity.id
_entity.type
_entity.pdbx_description
1 polymer ?
#
loop_
_entity_poly.entity_id
_entity_poly.type
_entity_poly.pdbx_seq_one_letter_code
_entity_poly.pdbx_strand_id
1 'polypeptide(L)'
;MTAFEPMYGKSVVNSRNCYSWKYSVDSKPDAQGRLGVYTLYVDVDTNEPVRFHYIGHNVMLGGSHMDEYILDYEYIRAGPVAPQIFSYRVASMNCTPLGPDVVNAPLRPTNDFHLRMPDGETQRADAFDAFMAAHEKAYVDDSERARRESIFHANVQYINAMNRQGNSYTLAVNHLADKTPDEMRRHFHAKARHAKDNGAQAVHALSSASLPEEFDWRNRGGVTPVKDQGHCGSCWTFGCDDGALEGQLFKAKNETIRLSQQNLIDCSWDEGNNACNGGLDYQAYRWIIKHGGLETEATYGSYKNQPGFCHFNASRAVAPIASFVNVSGVPALNDALVNVGPLSVSIDAALPSFYFYAGGYYNDIECKSGLDDLDHSVLAVGYTTYNGEKYTLVKNSWSTHWGEKGYIKIAQKNNICGVATIATYPVLQKTAA
;
A
#
# COMPACT_ATOMS: atom_id res chain seq x y z
N MET A 1 35.79 -18.08 29.50
CA MET A 1 35.06 -17.35 30.56
C MET A 1 33.61 -17.31 30.15
N THR A 2 32.69 -17.69 31.03
CA THR A 2 31.25 -17.64 30.74
C THR A 2 30.81 -16.18 30.60
N ALA A 3 30.00 -15.87 29.60
CA ALA A 3 29.51 -14.51 29.37
C ALA A 3 28.57 -14.00 30.49
N PHE A 4 28.06 -14.91 31.31
CA PHE A 4 27.12 -14.64 32.40
C PHE A 4 27.84 -14.34 33.73
N GLU A 5 27.46 -13.24 34.36
CA GLU A 5 27.91 -12.79 35.68
C GLU A 5 26.95 -13.29 36.78
N PRO A 6 27.45 -13.82 37.91
CA PRO A 6 26.59 -14.29 39.00
C PRO A 6 25.87 -13.11 39.67
N MET A 7 24.58 -13.30 39.98
CA MET A 7 23.81 -12.35 40.77
C MET A 7 23.84 -12.77 42.25
N TYR A 8 24.04 -11.81 43.15
CA TYR A 8 24.10 -12.09 44.58
C TYR A 8 22.69 -12.29 45.17
N GLY A 9 22.46 -13.47 45.77
CA GLY A 9 21.21 -13.80 46.47
C GLY A 9 20.55 -15.08 45.94
N LYS A 10 19.46 -15.49 46.58
CA LYS A 10 18.59 -16.58 46.11
C LYS A 10 17.28 -15.97 45.62
N SER A 11 16.83 -16.37 44.43
CA SER A 11 15.54 -15.96 43.87
C SER A 11 14.57 -17.15 43.87
N VAL A 12 13.29 -16.91 44.19
CA VAL A 12 12.27 -17.95 44.10
C VAL A 12 11.61 -17.87 42.73
N VAL A 13 11.72 -18.93 41.92
CA VAL A 13 11.11 -19.05 40.60
C VAL A 13 10.32 -20.36 40.56
N ASN A 14 9.02 -20.30 40.22
CA ASN A 14 8.12 -21.47 40.19
C ASN A 14 8.19 -22.32 41.48
N SER A 15 8.21 -21.66 42.64
CA SER A 15 8.33 -22.27 43.97
C SER A 15 9.65 -23.01 44.24
N ARG A 16 10.67 -22.80 43.41
CA ARG A 16 12.02 -23.35 43.57
C ARG A 16 13.02 -22.27 43.94
N ASN A 17 13.93 -22.57 44.85
CA ASN A 17 15.03 -21.67 45.19
C ASN A 17 16.08 -21.77 44.09
N CYS A 18 16.41 -20.64 43.47
CA CYS A 18 17.34 -20.59 42.35
C CYS A 18 18.52 -19.65 42.63
N TYR A 19 19.70 -20.03 42.16
CA TYR A 19 20.77 -19.10 41.85
C TYR A 19 20.51 -18.47 40.49
N SER A 20 20.95 -17.22 40.30
CA SER A 20 20.77 -16.50 39.05
C SER A 20 22.07 -15.94 38.50
N TRP A 21 22.17 -15.90 37.17
CA TRP A 21 23.26 -15.26 36.46
C TRP A 21 22.71 -14.34 35.38
N LYS A 22 23.37 -13.21 35.17
CA LYS A 22 22.99 -12.18 34.22
C LYS A 22 24.04 -12.02 33.12
N TYR A 23 23.61 -11.89 31.88
CA TYR A 23 24.43 -11.42 30.76
C TYR A 23 23.77 -10.18 30.17
N SER A 24 24.47 -9.06 30.14
CA SER A 24 23.96 -7.78 29.63
C SER A 24 24.67 -7.41 28.33
N VAL A 25 23.87 -7.06 27.33
CA VAL A 25 24.31 -6.50 26.05
C VAL A 25 23.70 -5.11 25.85
N ASP A 26 23.50 -4.36 26.93
CA ASP A 26 22.76 -3.09 26.93
C ASP A 26 23.46 -1.94 26.17
N SER A 27 24.77 -2.07 25.90
CA SER A 27 25.59 -1.01 25.27
C SER A 27 26.09 -1.34 23.86
N LYS A 28 26.12 -2.61 23.49
CA LYS A 28 26.48 -3.10 22.15
C LYS A 28 25.65 -4.34 21.86
N PRO A 29 24.95 -4.41 20.71
CA PRO A 29 24.14 -5.56 20.37
C PRO A 29 25.00 -6.83 20.31
N ASP A 30 24.40 -7.96 20.68
CA ASP A 30 25.05 -9.26 20.49
C ASP A 30 25.21 -9.59 18.99
N ALA A 31 25.87 -10.72 18.70
CA ALA A 31 26.08 -11.18 17.33
C ALA A 31 24.76 -11.47 16.56
N GLN A 32 23.61 -11.41 17.22
CA GLN A 32 22.28 -11.60 16.67
C GLN A 32 21.44 -10.31 16.68
N GLY A 33 22.04 -9.13 16.94
CA GLY A 33 21.35 -7.86 16.90
C GLY A 33 20.38 -7.64 18.07
N ARG A 34 20.63 -8.22 19.25
CA ARG A 34 19.77 -8.06 20.44
C ARG A 34 20.43 -7.13 21.46
N LEU A 35 19.65 -6.18 21.98
CA LEU A 35 20.04 -5.26 23.05
C LEU A 35 19.18 -5.54 24.29
N GLY A 36 19.80 -5.96 25.38
CA GLY A 36 19.07 -6.26 26.61
C GLY A 36 19.81 -7.15 27.59
N VAL A 37 19.03 -7.70 28.51
CA VAL A 37 19.49 -8.47 29.65
C VAL A 37 18.95 -9.90 29.58
N TYR A 38 19.86 -10.86 29.56
CA TYR A 38 19.57 -12.28 29.76
C TYR A 38 19.79 -12.65 31.22
N THR A 39 18.85 -13.36 31.81
CA THR A 39 18.94 -13.92 33.16
C THR A 39 18.66 -15.40 33.12
N LEU A 40 19.60 -16.20 33.62
CA LEU A 40 19.45 -17.65 33.76
C LEU A 40 19.23 -17.98 35.24
N TYR A 41 18.18 -18.74 35.54
CA TYR A 41 17.87 -19.25 36.88
C TYR A 41 18.12 -20.76 36.92
N VAL A 42 18.88 -21.20 37.91
CA VAL A 42 19.24 -22.62 38.13
C VAL A 42 18.85 -23.01 39.54
N ASP A 43 18.19 -24.14 39.68
CA ASP A 43 17.75 -24.70 40.96
C ASP A 43 18.96 -24.95 41.88
N VAL A 44 18.83 -24.53 43.15
CA VAL A 44 19.90 -24.66 44.14
C VAL A 44 20.19 -26.13 44.50
N ASP A 45 19.18 -26.99 44.45
CA ASP A 45 19.25 -28.36 44.93
C ASP A 45 19.59 -29.34 43.78
N THR A 46 19.00 -29.15 42.60
CA THR A 46 19.22 -30.04 41.44
C THR A 46 20.30 -29.56 40.48
N ASN A 47 20.70 -28.28 40.57
CA ASN A 47 21.61 -27.63 39.62
C ASN A 47 21.11 -27.68 38.16
N GLU A 48 19.78 -27.80 37.98
CA GLU A 48 19.11 -27.81 36.68
C GLU A 48 18.56 -26.41 36.35
N PRO A 49 18.64 -25.95 35.08
CA PRO A 49 18.03 -24.68 34.71
C PRO A 49 16.52 -24.73 34.90
N VAL A 50 15.98 -23.70 35.54
CA VAL A 50 14.54 -23.58 35.86
C VAL A 50 13.88 -22.59 34.91
N ARG A 51 14.55 -21.46 34.66
CA ARG A 51 14.04 -20.40 33.79
C ARG A 51 15.17 -19.71 33.06
N PHE A 52 14.93 -19.40 31.79
CA PHE A 52 15.71 -18.42 31.04
C PHE A 52 14.82 -17.22 30.73
N HIS A 53 15.28 -16.04 31.09
CA HIS A 53 14.52 -14.80 31.02
C HIS A 53 15.30 -13.76 30.25
N TYR A 54 14.69 -13.18 29.23
CA TYR A 54 15.26 -12.08 28.48
C TYR A 54 14.33 -10.88 28.57
N ILE A 55 14.89 -9.71 28.84
CA ILE A 55 14.22 -8.42 28.71
C ILE A 55 15.12 -7.53 27.85
N GLY A 56 14.62 -7.09 26.71
CA GLY A 56 15.39 -6.27 25.79
C GLY A 56 14.60 -5.92 24.55
N HIS A 57 15.20 -5.17 23.64
CA HIS A 57 14.60 -4.86 22.35
C HIS A 57 15.43 -5.50 21.23
N ASN A 58 14.74 -6.05 20.24
CA ASN A 58 15.39 -6.58 19.07
C ASN A 58 15.60 -5.44 18.05
N VAL A 59 16.86 -5.08 17.79
CA VAL A 59 17.14 -3.98 16.85
C VAL A 59 16.75 -4.36 15.41
N MET A 60 16.62 -5.67 15.11
CA MET A 60 16.11 -6.16 13.81
C MET A 60 14.59 -6.07 13.63
N LEU A 61 13.78 -5.84 14.69
CA LEU A 61 12.31 -5.75 14.60
C LEU A 61 11.77 -4.32 14.78
N GLY A 62 12.61 -3.30 14.57
CA GLY A 62 12.16 -1.90 14.56
C GLY A 62 12.08 -1.21 15.92
N GLY A 63 12.59 -1.82 17.00
CA GLY A 63 13.05 -1.14 18.22
C GLY A 63 12.04 -0.29 19.02
N SER A 64 10.72 -0.33 18.75
CA SER A 64 9.77 0.55 19.45
C SER A 64 9.30 0.03 20.82
N HIS A 65 9.51 -1.26 21.13
CA HIS A 65 9.06 -1.88 22.38
C HIS A 65 10.13 -2.77 23.02
N MET A 66 10.12 -2.84 24.35
CA MET A 66 10.87 -3.83 25.12
C MET A 66 10.11 -5.16 25.06
N ASP A 67 10.75 -6.17 24.48
CA ASP A 67 10.27 -7.55 24.45
C ASP A 67 10.72 -8.28 25.72
N GLU A 68 9.82 -9.08 26.28
CA GLU A 68 10.11 -9.98 27.40
C GLU A 68 9.86 -11.42 26.98
N TYR A 69 10.89 -12.26 27.05
CA TYR A 69 10.78 -13.70 26.81
C TYR A 69 11.07 -14.46 28.10
N ILE A 70 10.11 -15.27 28.53
CA ILE A 70 10.24 -16.17 29.67
C ILE A 70 10.15 -17.60 29.17
N LEU A 71 11.25 -18.35 29.29
CA LEU A 71 11.31 -19.77 28.96
C LEU A 71 11.42 -20.57 30.26
N ASP A 72 10.37 -21.30 30.60
CA ASP A 72 10.36 -22.23 31.74
C ASP A 72 10.75 -23.64 31.28
N TYR A 73 11.72 -24.23 31.97
CA TYR A 73 12.14 -25.60 31.71
C TYR A 73 11.26 -26.55 32.51
N GLU A 74 10.32 -27.22 31.83
CA GLU A 74 9.40 -28.17 32.47
C GLU A 74 10.09 -29.49 32.84
N TYR A 75 10.98 -29.98 31.98
CA TYR A 75 11.80 -31.16 32.24
C TYR A 75 13.14 -31.06 31.54
N ILE A 76 14.17 -31.67 32.14
CA ILE A 76 15.51 -31.74 31.58
C ILE A 76 15.92 -33.21 31.51
N ARG A 77 16.45 -33.59 30.35
CA ARG A 77 17.01 -34.91 30.14
C ARG A 77 18.47 -34.76 29.76
N ALA A 78 19.35 -34.92 30.74
CA ALA A 78 20.78 -35.02 30.48
C ALA A 78 21.08 -36.33 29.75
N GLY A 79 21.60 -36.23 28.53
CA GLY A 79 21.97 -37.39 27.72
C GLY A 79 22.41 -36.98 26.31
N PRO A 80 23.05 -37.88 25.55
CA PRO A 80 23.32 -37.62 24.15
C PRO A 80 21.99 -37.36 23.45
N VAL A 81 21.83 -36.17 22.88
CA VAL A 81 20.70 -35.87 22.00
C VAL A 81 20.81 -36.85 20.85
N ALA A 82 19.81 -37.72 20.74
CA ALA A 82 19.89 -38.83 19.83
C ALA A 82 20.10 -38.26 18.40
N PRO A 83 21.11 -38.71 17.62
CA PRO A 83 21.48 -38.07 16.35
C PRO A 83 20.30 -37.91 15.39
N GLN A 84 19.31 -38.80 15.51
CA GLN A 84 18.08 -38.78 14.75
C GLN A 84 17.15 -37.58 15.00
N ILE A 85 17.34 -36.86 16.11
CA ILE A 85 16.64 -35.59 16.38
C ILE A 85 17.13 -34.51 15.42
N PHE A 86 18.41 -34.57 15.01
CA PHE A 86 19.00 -33.69 14.01
C PHE A 86 18.96 -34.29 12.60
N SER A 87 18.66 -35.59 12.45
CA SER A 87 18.39 -36.19 11.15
C SER A 87 16.96 -35.87 10.74
N TYR A 88 16.81 -34.92 9.83
CA TYR A 88 15.56 -34.74 9.10
C TYR A 88 15.16 -36.09 8.45
N ARG A 89 13.93 -36.54 8.65
CA ARG A 89 13.40 -37.79 8.07
C ARG A 89 13.12 -37.66 6.56
N VAL A 90 14.06 -37.12 5.78
CA VAL A 90 13.86 -36.93 4.33
C VAL A 90 13.86 -38.28 3.60
N ALA A 91 14.61 -39.28 4.08
CA ALA A 91 14.72 -40.58 3.40
C ALA A 91 13.43 -41.43 3.40
N SER A 92 12.50 -41.19 4.34
CA SER A 92 11.18 -41.84 4.37
C SER A 92 10.07 -40.98 3.78
N MET A 93 10.40 -39.77 3.34
CA MET A 93 9.48 -38.86 2.67
C MET A 93 9.69 -39.03 1.17
N ASN A 94 8.71 -39.61 0.48
CA ASN A 94 8.67 -39.58 -0.99
C ASN A 94 8.42 -38.12 -1.41
N CYS A 95 9.47 -37.33 -1.51
CA CYS A 95 9.40 -36.01 -2.12
C CYS A 95 9.18 -36.20 -3.61
N THR A 96 7.97 -35.92 -4.09
CA THR A 96 7.69 -35.75 -5.51
C THR A 96 8.50 -34.54 -6.00
N PRO A 97 9.31 -34.67 -7.06
CA PRO A 97 9.89 -33.52 -7.73
C PRO A 97 8.74 -32.62 -8.18
N LEU A 98 8.76 -31.36 -7.75
CA LEU A 98 7.77 -30.38 -8.17
C LEU A 98 7.94 -30.17 -9.68
N GLY A 99 6.87 -30.41 -10.43
CA GLY A 99 6.85 -30.16 -11.87
C GLY A 99 7.13 -28.68 -12.20
N PRO A 100 7.47 -28.38 -13.47
CA PRO A 100 7.87 -27.04 -13.92
C PRO A 100 6.79 -25.95 -13.74
N ASP A 101 5.55 -26.32 -13.38
CA ASP A 101 4.42 -25.40 -13.28
C ASP A 101 4.18 -24.79 -11.89
N VAL A 102 5.08 -25.02 -10.91
CA VAL A 102 4.94 -24.41 -9.58
C VAL A 102 5.65 -23.06 -9.49
N VAL A 103 5.26 -22.14 -10.37
CA VAL A 103 5.54 -20.69 -10.22
C VAL A 103 4.60 -20.06 -9.17
N ASN A 104 3.63 -20.83 -8.67
CA ASN A 104 2.67 -20.43 -7.63
C ASN A 104 2.61 -21.47 -6.48
N ALA A 105 3.72 -21.77 -5.81
CA ALA A 105 3.65 -22.51 -4.55
C ALA A 105 3.01 -21.60 -3.49
N PRO A 106 1.94 -22.00 -2.79
CA PRO A 106 1.46 -21.26 -1.63
C PRO A 106 2.55 -21.31 -0.56
N LEU A 107 3.33 -20.24 -0.49
CA LEU A 107 3.97 -19.64 0.68
C LEU A 107 3.82 -20.49 1.95
N ARG A 108 4.59 -21.57 2.07
CA ARG A 108 4.51 -22.45 3.24
C ARG A 108 4.77 -21.60 4.49
N PRO A 109 3.93 -21.68 5.54
CA PRO A 109 4.16 -20.92 6.77
C PRO A 109 5.57 -21.10 7.33
N THR A 110 6.15 -22.30 7.13
CA THR A 110 7.53 -22.64 7.52
C THR A 110 8.56 -21.67 6.95
N ASN A 111 8.39 -21.16 5.73
CA ASN A 111 9.34 -20.23 5.13
C ASN A 111 9.35 -18.89 5.89
N ASP A 112 8.18 -18.41 6.32
CA ASP A 112 8.09 -17.20 7.14
C ASP A 112 8.64 -17.44 8.55
N PHE A 113 8.52 -18.66 9.09
CA PHE A 113 9.15 -19.02 10.36
C PHE A 113 10.68 -19.04 10.25
N HIS A 114 11.25 -19.65 9.21
CA HIS A 114 12.70 -19.63 8.98
C HIS A 114 13.21 -18.20 8.81
N LEU A 115 12.48 -17.34 8.08
CA LEU A 115 12.79 -15.92 7.97
C LEU A 115 12.75 -15.17 9.32
N ARG A 116 12.20 -15.72 10.40
CA ARG A 116 12.25 -15.11 11.75
C ARG A 116 13.35 -15.68 12.64
N MET A 117 13.94 -16.80 12.24
CA MET A 117 14.95 -17.51 13.02
C MET A 117 16.36 -17.08 12.60
N PRO A 118 17.39 -17.35 13.44
CA PRO A 118 18.77 -16.99 13.12
C PRO A 118 19.30 -17.65 11.83
N ASP A 119 18.85 -18.87 11.51
CA ASP A 119 19.20 -19.58 10.27
C ASP A 119 18.63 -18.92 9.00
N GLY A 120 17.66 -18.01 9.15
CA GLY A 120 17.05 -17.24 8.07
C GLY A 120 17.79 -15.95 7.68
N GLU A 121 18.89 -15.61 8.37
CA GLU A 121 19.56 -14.31 8.22
C GLU A 121 20.07 -14.05 6.81
N THR A 122 20.74 -15.02 6.21
CA THR A 122 21.24 -14.87 4.83
C THR A 122 20.09 -14.72 3.83
N GLN A 123 19.02 -15.51 3.96
CA GLN A 123 17.88 -15.39 3.02
C GLN A 123 17.12 -14.07 3.18
N ARG A 124 17.07 -13.51 4.40
CA ARG A 124 16.52 -12.17 4.64
C ARG A 124 17.34 -11.11 3.90
N ALA A 125 18.65 -11.09 4.15
CA ALA A 125 19.57 -10.15 3.51
C ALA A 125 19.52 -10.26 1.98
N ASP A 126 19.60 -11.48 1.43
CA ASP A 126 19.53 -11.72 -0.02
C ASP A 126 18.21 -11.22 -0.63
N ALA A 127 17.08 -11.44 0.06
CA ALA A 127 15.78 -10.97 -0.39
C ALA A 127 15.68 -9.44 -0.39
N PHE A 128 16.26 -8.78 0.61
CA PHE A 128 16.28 -7.32 0.68
C PHE A 128 17.25 -6.71 -0.35
N ASP A 129 18.42 -7.32 -0.56
CA ASP A 129 19.37 -6.89 -1.58
C ASP A 129 18.78 -7.04 -2.99
N ALA A 130 18.04 -8.14 -3.26
CA ALA A 130 17.31 -8.32 -4.50
C ALA A 130 16.20 -7.26 -4.68
N PHE A 131 15.48 -6.92 -3.61
CA PHE A 131 14.48 -5.84 -3.62
C PHE A 131 15.13 -4.48 -3.93
N MET A 132 16.26 -4.17 -3.29
CA MET A 132 16.98 -2.92 -3.54
C MET A 132 17.45 -2.83 -4.99
N ALA A 133 17.99 -3.92 -5.54
CA ALA A 133 18.45 -3.98 -6.93
C ALA A 133 17.27 -3.83 -7.92
N ALA A 134 16.15 -4.51 -7.67
CA ALA A 134 14.98 -4.47 -8.54
C ALA A 134 14.28 -3.10 -8.59
N HIS A 135 14.39 -2.30 -7.53
CA HIS A 135 13.72 -1.00 -7.39
C HIS A 135 14.70 0.18 -7.30
N GLU A 136 15.97 -0.04 -7.63
CA GLU A 136 17.03 0.98 -7.64
C GLU A 136 17.10 1.77 -6.32
N LYS A 137 16.95 1.07 -5.18
CA LYS A 137 16.93 1.70 -3.85
C LYS A 137 18.35 1.96 -3.36
N ALA A 138 18.55 3.14 -2.80
CA ALA A 138 19.75 3.52 -2.06
C ALA A 138 19.36 4.20 -0.76
N TYR A 139 20.08 3.89 0.32
CA TYR A 139 19.85 4.43 1.65
C TYR A 139 21.06 5.24 2.13
N VAL A 140 20.82 6.23 2.98
CA VAL A 140 21.83 7.23 3.38
C VAL A 140 22.94 6.60 4.23
N ASP A 141 22.58 5.68 5.12
CA ASP A 141 23.51 5.00 6.02
C ASP A 141 23.00 3.59 6.37
N ASP A 142 23.85 2.82 7.04
CA ASP A 142 23.56 1.45 7.45
C ASP A 142 22.40 1.37 8.47
N SER A 143 22.18 2.42 9.26
CA SER A 143 21.09 2.47 10.22
C SER A 143 19.73 2.58 9.51
N GLU A 144 19.63 3.44 8.49
CA GLU A 144 18.45 3.54 7.64
C GLU A 144 18.25 2.27 6.83
N ARG A 145 19.33 1.66 6.29
CA ARG A 145 19.26 0.38 5.58
C ARG A 145 18.67 -0.71 6.47
N ALA A 146 19.19 -0.90 7.68
CA ALA A 146 18.69 -1.91 8.63
C ALA A 146 17.23 -1.66 9.02
N ARG A 147 16.83 -0.39 9.20
CA ARG A 147 15.43 -0.03 9.47
C ARG A 147 14.52 -0.41 8.29
N ARG A 148 14.95 -0.13 7.07
CA ARG A 148 14.20 -0.42 5.83
C ARG A 148 14.08 -1.92 5.57
N GLU A 149 15.14 -2.66 5.84
CA GLU A 149 15.15 -4.13 5.78
C GLU A 149 14.13 -4.74 6.75
N SER A 150 14.08 -4.24 8.00
CA SER A 150 13.10 -4.68 8.99
C SER A 150 11.65 -4.45 8.52
N ILE A 151 11.36 -3.25 8.01
CA ILE A 151 10.04 -2.88 7.47
C ILE A 151 9.68 -3.78 6.28
N PHE A 152 10.64 -3.97 5.36
CA PHE A 152 10.48 -4.85 4.21
C PHE A 152 10.07 -6.25 4.63
N HIS A 153 10.78 -6.87 5.58
CA HIS A 153 10.43 -8.21 6.04
C HIS A 153 9.08 -8.30 6.72
N ALA A 154 8.68 -7.29 7.50
CA ALA A 154 7.34 -7.22 8.08
C ALA A 154 6.25 -7.19 6.99
N ASN A 155 6.45 -6.38 5.95
CA ASN A 155 5.53 -6.28 4.82
C ASN A 155 5.49 -7.56 3.96
N VAL A 156 6.63 -8.21 3.73
CA VAL A 156 6.70 -9.52 3.04
C VAL A 156 5.90 -10.57 3.82
N GLN A 157 6.01 -10.60 5.15
CA GLN A 157 5.21 -11.52 5.97
C GLN A 157 3.72 -11.26 5.86
N TYR A 158 3.31 -9.97 5.85
CA TYR A 158 1.91 -9.60 5.63
C TYR A 158 1.41 -10.08 4.26
N ILE A 159 2.18 -9.80 3.18
CA ILE A 159 1.89 -10.24 1.82
C ILE A 159 1.70 -11.76 1.79
N ASN A 160 2.62 -12.49 2.41
CA ASN A 160 2.59 -13.94 2.43
C ASN A 160 1.38 -14.47 3.21
N ALA A 161 1.03 -13.83 4.33
CA ALA A 161 -0.12 -14.19 5.14
C ALA A 161 -1.44 -13.97 4.40
N MET A 162 -1.59 -12.84 3.70
CA MET A 162 -2.79 -12.53 2.92
C MET A 162 -2.96 -13.49 1.73
N ASN A 163 -1.87 -13.77 1.00
CA ASN A 163 -1.92 -14.70 -0.13
C ASN A 163 -2.30 -16.13 0.28
N ARG A 164 -1.96 -16.56 1.51
CA ARG A 164 -2.37 -17.87 2.04
C ARG A 164 -3.87 -17.99 2.33
N GLN A 165 -4.60 -16.88 2.47
CA GLN A 165 -6.04 -16.91 2.76
C GLN A 165 -6.87 -17.37 1.55
N GLY A 166 -6.29 -17.36 0.33
CA GLY A 166 -7.01 -17.74 -0.88
C GLY A 166 -8.07 -16.72 -1.31
N ASN A 167 -7.81 -15.43 -1.04
CA ASN A 167 -8.66 -14.33 -1.49
C ASN A 167 -8.75 -14.28 -3.03
N SER A 168 -9.75 -13.56 -3.56
CA SER A 168 -9.92 -13.37 -5.01
C SER A 168 -8.88 -12.43 -5.64
N TYR A 169 -8.01 -11.84 -4.83
CA TYR A 169 -6.89 -10.99 -5.23
C TYR A 169 -5.59 -11.49 -4.60
N THR A 170 -4.47 -11.11 -5.20
CA THR A 170 -3.13 -11.43 -4.71
C THR A 170 -2.33 -10.17 -4.43
N LEU A 171 -1.42 -10.29 -3.46
CA LEU A 171 -0.46 -9.27 -3.09
C LEU A 171 0.95 -9.65 -3.56
N ALA A 172 1.79 -8.67 -3.84
CA ALA A 172 3.20 -8.89 -4.17
C ALA A 172 4.08 -7.77 -3.63
N VAL A 173 5.38 -8.09 -3.47
CA VAL A 173 6.40 -7.09 -3.18
C VAL A 173 6.46 -6.10 -4.35
N ASN A 174 6.36 -4.82 -4.03
CA ASN A 174 6.52 -3.72 -4.99
C ASN A 174 7.42 -2.64 -4.37
N HIS A 175 7.63 -1.53 -5.10
CA HIS A 175 8.51 -0.44 -4.71
C HIS A 175 8.14 0.26 -3.37
N LEU A 176 6.99 -0.05 -2.78
CA LEU A 176 6.51 0.48 -1.50
C LEU A 176 6.79 -0.47 -0.30
N ALA A 177 7.36 -1.65 -0.55
CA ALA A 177 7.55 -2.67 0.48
C ALA A 177 8.49 -2.23 1.63
N ASP A 178 9.32 -1.21 1.44
CA ASP A 178 10.19 -0.64 2.48
C ASP A 178 9.57 0.55 3.25
N LYS A 179 8.26 0.81 3.07
CA LYS A 179 7.54 1.93 3.69
C LYS A 179 6.67 1.48 4.87
N THR A 180 6.61 2.33 5.89
CA THR A 180 5.64 2.17 7.00
C THR A 180 4.28 2.74 6.61
N PRO A 181 3.18 2.35 7.30
CA PRO A 181 1.88 2.99 7.11
C PRO A 181 1.93 4.52 7.28
N ASP A 182 2.75 4.99 8.21
CA ASP A 182 2.98 6.41 8.47
C ASP A 182 3.63 7.15 7.29
N GLU A 183 4.56 6.49 6.61
CA GLU A 183 5.19 7.04 5.41
C GLU A 183 4.25 6.96 4.20
N MET A 184 3.38 5.94 4.16
CA MET A 184 2.34 5.81 3.16
C MET A 184 1.29 6.93 3.24
N ARG A 185 1.04 7.49 4.43
CA ARG A 185 0.14 8.66 4.59
C ARG A 185 0.47 9.86 3.70
N ARG A 186 1.72 10.01 3.25
CA ARG A 186 2.12 11.09 2.33
C ARG A 186 1.76 10.83 0.86
N HIS A 187 1.44 9.59 0.50
CA HIS A 187 0.97 9.22 -0.84
C HIS A 187 -0.54 9.44 -1.00
N PHE A 188 -1.25 9.58 0.11
CA PHE A 188 -2.66 9.92 0.18
C PHE A 188 -2.83 11.44 0.24
N HIS A 189 -3.96 11.98 -0.23
CA HIS A 189 -4.30 13.34 0.14
C HIS A 189 -4.62 13.37 1.64
N ALA A 190 -4.29 14.45 2.36
CA ALA A 190 -4.80 14.60 3.72
C ALA A 190 -6.31 14.47 3.69
N LYS A 191 -6.92 13.84 4.72
CA LYS A 191 -8.38 13.70 4.88
C LYS A 191 -9.05 15.08 4.92
N ALA A 192 -9.18 15.69 3.75
CA ALA A 192 -9.83 16.95 3.56
C ALA A 192 -11.32 16.65 3.74
N ARG A 193 -11.95 17.31 4.71
CA ARG A 193 -13.38 17.15 4.93
C ARG A 193 -14.11 17.44 3.63
N HIS A 194 -14.73 16.42 3.06
CA HIS A 194 -15.60 16.61 1.90
C HIS A 194 -16.76 17.51 2.34
N ALA A 195 -16.92 18.64 1.65
CA ALA A 195 -18.05 19.50 1.90
C ALA A 195 -19.34 18.77 1.50
N LYS A 196 -20.40 18.90 2.33
CA LYS A 196 -21.73 18.36 2.00
C LYS A 196 -22.27 18.94 0.68
N ASP A 197 -21.94 20.19 0.40
CA ASP A 197 -22.14 20.83 -0.89
C ASP A 197 -20.77 21.19 -1.48
N ASN A 198 -20.40 20.48 -2.54
CA ASN A 198 -19.16 20.71 -3.26
C ASN A 198 -19.34 21.70 -4.43
N GLY A 199 -20.52 22.31 -4.61
CA GLY A 199 -20.84 23.28 -5.65
C GLY A 199 -21.05 22.68 -7.03
N ALA A 200 -21.32 21.36 -7.13
CA ALA A 200 -21.68 20.73 -8.39
C ALA A 200 -22.99 21.29 -8.93
N GLN A 201 -23.05 21.57 -10.23
CA GLN A 201 -24.23 22.16 -10.86
C GLN A 201 -25.34 21.14 -11.09
N ALA A 202 -25.03 19.85 -11.07
CA ALA A 202 -26.00 18.78 -11.24
C ALA A 202 -25.57 17.48 -10.53
N VAL A 203 -26.54 16.58 -10.41
CA VAL A 203 -26.34 15.18 -10.04
C VAL A 203 -26.69 14.33 -11.27
N HIS A 204 -25.87 13.32 -11.56
CA HIS A 204 -26.07 12.48 -12.73
C HIS A 204 -27.38 11.68 -12.62
N ALA A 205 -28.20 11.80 -13.65
CA ALA A 205 -29.45 11.06 -13.78
C ALA A 205 -29.20 9.76 -14.56
N LEU A 206 -29.72 8.65 -14.05
CA LEU A 206 -29.65 7.35 -14.72
C LEU A 206 -30.33 7.41 -16.09
N SER A 207 -29.67 6.85 -17.10
CA SER A 207 -30.29 6.64 -18.40
C SER A 207 -31.28 5.47 -18.33
N SER A 208 -32.25 5.44 -19.24
CA SER A 208 -33.18 4.32 -19.37
C SER A 208 -32.62 3.15 -20.20
N ALA A 209 -31.36 3.22 -20.61
CA ALA A 209 -30.74 2.26 -21.51
C ALA A 209 -30.20 1.03 -20.76
N SER A 210 -30.26 -0.13 -21.40
CA SER A 210 -29.57 -1.32 -20.90
C SER A 210 -28.07 -1.13 -21.04
N LEU A 211 -27.33 -1.26 -19.93
CA LEU A 211 -25.87 -1.16 -19.92
C LEU A 211 -25.23 -2.50 -20.32
N PRO A 212 -24.08 -2.50 -21.01
CA PRO A 212 -23.35 -3.73 -21.31
C PRO A 212 -22.86 -4.43 -20.03
N GLU A 213 -22.64 -5.74 -20.11
CA GLU A 213 -22.18 -6.54 -18.96
C GLU A 213 -20.79 -6.11 -18.47
N GLU A 214 -19.93 -5.74 -19.42
CA GLU A 214 -18.58 -5.22 -19.20
C GLU A 214 -18.33 -3.99 -20.07
N PHE A 215 -17.49 -3.08 -19.59
CA PHE A 215 -17.15 -1.86 -20.29
C PHE A 215 -15.76 -1.37 -19.90
N ASP A 216 -14.95 -0.98 -20.89
CA ASP A 216 -13.59 -0.50 -20.64
C ASP A 216 -13.21 0.62 -21.62
N TRP A 217 -12.87 1.80 -21.09
CA TRP A 217 -12.41 2.95 -21.89
C TRP A 217 -11.01 2.76 -22.47
N ARG A 218 -10.17 1.90 -21.89
CA ARG A 218 -8.81 1.64 -22.39
C ARG A 218 -8.85 1.05 -23.79
N ASN A 219 -9.78 0.12 -24.03
CA ASN A 219 -9.99 -0.51 -25.34
C ASN A 219 -10.51 0.47 -26.40
N ARG A 220 -10.98 1.65 -25.99
CA ARG A 220 -11.51 2.70 -26.87
C ARG A 220 -10.58 3.90 -27.03
N GLY A 221 -9.40 3.88 -26.40
CA GLY A 221 -8.44 5.00 -26.45
C GLY A 221 -8.76 6.17 -25.52
N GLY A 222 -9.80 6.07 -24.68
CA GLY A 222 -10.22 7.16 -23.79
C GLY A 222 -9.42 7.30 -22.50
N VAL A 223 -8.27 6.65 -22.39
CA VAL A 223 -7.44 6.62 -21.18
C VAL A 223 -5.98 6.84 -21.56
N THR A 224 -5.34 7.83 -20.96
CA THR A 224 -3.90 8.10 -21.14
C THR A 224 -3.04 7.09 -20.37
N PRO A 225 -1.73 6.97 -20.69
CA PRO A 225 -0.81 6.11 -19.93
C PRO A 225 -0.84 6.40 -18.42
N VAL A 226 -0.54 5.36 -17.62
CA VAL A 226 -0.39 5.49 -16.16
C VAL A 226 0.79 6.41 -15.84
N LYS A 227 0.58 7.34 -14.91
CA LYS A 227 1.58 8.27 -14.40
C LYS A 227 2.00 7.91 -12.97
N ASP A 228 2.94 8.68 -12.42
CA ASP A 228 3.48 8.48 -11.07
C ASP A 228 3.50 9.81 -10.31
N GLN A 229 2.73 9.89 -9.21
CA GLN A 229 2.71 11.03 -8.31
C GLN A 229 3.94 11.09 -7.38
N GLY A 230 4.67 9.97 -7.26
CA GLY A 230 5.77 9.83 -6.33
C GLY A 230 5.34 10.02 -4.88
N HIS A 231 6.16 10.76 -4.12
CA HIS A 231 5.97 10.98 -2.68
C HIS A 231 5.05 12.16 -2.33
N CYS A 232 4.41 12.76 -3.33
CA CYS A 232 3.51 13.90 -3.19
C CYS A 232 2.06 13.42 -3.12
N GLY A 233 1.28 13.89 -2.13
CA GLY A 233 -0.15 13.59 -1.97
C GLY A 233 -1.05 14.33 -2.97
N SER A 234 -0.66 14.32 -4.26
CA SER A 234 -1.35 15.03 -5.33
C SER A 234 -2.30 14.15 -6.14
N CYS A 235 -2.68 12.96 -5.65
CA CYS A 235 -3.61 12.03 -6.30
C CYS A 235 -4.88 12.71 -6.85
N TRP A 236 -5.38 13.74 -6.15
CA TRP A 236 -6.52 14.56 -6.56
C TRP A 236 -6.34 15.24 -7.92
N THR A 237 -5.12 15.63 -8.29
CA THR A 237 -4.81 16.17 -9.62
C THR A 237 -4.88 15.10 -10.70
N PHE A 238 -4.46 13.87 -10.40
CA PHE A 238 -4.52 12.75 -11.33
C PHE A 238 -5.98 12.27 -11.49
N GLY A 239 -6.76 12.17 -10.41
CA GLY A 239 -8.19 11.86 -10.51
C GLY A 239 -8.97 12.89 -11.37
N CYS A 240 -8.72 14.18 -11.12
CA CYS A 240 -9.32 15.30 -11.88
C CYS A 240 -8.87 15.33 -13.35
N ASP A 241 -7.56 15.34 -13.60
CA ASP A 241 -7.00 15.60 -14.92
C ASP A 241 -6.86 14.31 -15.76
N ASP A 242 -6.20 13.25 -15.25
CA ASP A 242 -5.73 12.07 -16.02
C ASP A 242 -6.83 11.19 -16.63
N GLY A 243 -8.09 11.51 -16.40
CA GLY A 243 -9.14 10.85 -17.17
C GLY A 243 -10.53 11.40 -17.06
N ALA A 244 -10.90 12.14 -16.02
CA ALA A 244 -12.18 12.83 -16.06
C ALA A 244 -12.12 13.92 -17.15
N LEU A 245 -11.12 14.81 -17.10
CA LEU A 245 -10.96 15.85 -18.12
C LEU A 245 -10.33 15.35 -19.43
N GLU A 246 -9.25 14.56 -19.34
CA GLU A 246 -8.61 13.96 -20.52
C GLU A 246 -9.58 13.02 -21.29
N GLY A 247 -10.44 12.29 -20.57
CA GLY A 247 -11.47 11.43 -21.18
C GLY A 247 -12.59 12.23 -21.85
N GLN A 248 -13.01 13.36 -21.27
CA GLN A 248 -13.94 14.28 -21.94
C GLN A 248 -13.33 14.89 -23.21
N LEU A 249 -12.05 15.28 -23.15
CA LEU A 249 -11.31 15.78 -24.32
C LEU A 249 -11.24 14.73 -25.42
N PHE A 250 -10.94 13.48 -25.07
CA PHE A 250 -10.93 12.38 -26.03
C PHE A 250 -12.29 12.21 -26.70
N LYS A 251 -13.39 12.24 -25.94
CA LYS A 251 -14.73 12.18 -26.54
C LYS A 251 -15.06 13.36 -27.45
N ALA A 252 -14.58 14.55 -27.11
CA ALA A 252 -14.87 15.76 -27.89
C ALA A 252 -14.02 15.90 -29.15
N LYS A 253 -12.74 15.48 -29.10
CA LYS A 253 -11.75 15.73 -30.16
C LYS A 253 -11.22 14.47 -30.83
N ASN A 254 -11.54 13.30 -30.32
CA ASN A 254 -11.00 12.00 -30.73
C ASN A 254 -9.46 11.90 -30.62
N GLU A 255 -8.87 12.67 -29.70
CA GLU A 255 -7.43 12.71 -29.45
C GLU A 255 -7.15 12.72 -27.94
N THR A 256 -6.11 12.00 -27.52
CA THR A 256 -5.65 11.98 -26.13
C THR A 256 -4.63 13.09 -25.89
N ILE A 257 -5.04 14.11 -25.13
CA ILE A 257 -4.18 15.24 -24.76
C ILE A 257 -3.72 15.04 -23.32
N ARG A 258 -2.41 15.13 -23.07
CA ARG A 258 -1.86 15.03 -21.71
C ARG A 258 -1.89 16.40 -21.01
N LEU A 259 -2.68 16.50 -19.95
CA LEU A 259 -2.83 17.71 -19.15
C LEU A 259 -1.78 17.78 -18.03
N SER A 260 -1.47 18.99 -17.57
CA SER A 260 -0.44 19.24 -16.56
C SER A 260 -0.98 19.20 -15.14
N GLN A 261 -0.67 18.12 -14.42
CA GLN A 261 -0.95 18.01 -12.98
C GLN A 261 -0.16 19.06 -12.19
N GLN A 262 1.04 19.41 -12.67
CA GLN A 262 1.88 20.44 -12.03
C GLN A 262 1.21 21.81 -12.05
N ASN A 263 0.41 22.11 -13.08
CA ASN A 263 -0.37 23.35 -13.14
C ASN A 263 -1.36 23.44 -11.97
N LEU A 264 -2.07 22.37 -11.65
CA LEU A 264 -2.99 22.36 -10.51
C LEU A 264 -2.26 22.46 -9.18
N ILE A 265 -1.15 21.71 -9.01
CA ILE A 265 -0.30 21.75 -7.81
C ILE A 265 0.19 23.18 -7.54
N ASP A 266 0.64 23.89 -8.57
CA ASP A 266 1.29 25.19 -8.40
C ASP A 266 0.27 26.33 -8.27
N CYS A 267 -0.90 26.22 -8.90
CA CYS A 267 -1.79 27.37 -9.09
C CYS A 267 -3.12 27.34 -8.32
N SER A 268 -3.64 26.18 -7.90
CA SER A 268 -5.01 26.08 -7.37
C SER A 268 -5.15 26.29 -5.84
N TRP A 269 -4.17 26.97 -5.25
CA TRP A 269 -4.12 27.26 -3.81
C TRP A 269 -5.29 28.13 -3.33
N ASP A 270 -5.76 29.05 -4.18
CA ASP A 270 -6.86 29.97 -3.87
C ASP A 270 -8.24 29.28 -3.79
N GLU A 271 -8.38 28.09 -4.38
CA GLU A 271 -9.60 27.27 -4.32
C GLU A 271 -9.58 26.24 -3.15
N GLY A 272 -8.53 26.27 -2.32
CA GLY A 272 -8.42 25.47 -1.09
C GLY A 272 -7.62 24.17 -1.23
N ASN A 273 -7.03 23.90 -2.40
CA ASN A 273 -6.10 22.79 -2.58
C ASN A 273 -4.74 23.09 -1.92
N ASN A 274 -4.10 22.07 -1.35
CA ASN A 274 -2.83 22.19 -0.63
C ASN A 274 -1.70 21.42 -1.31
N ALA A 275 -1.68 21.39 -2.65
CA ALA A 275 -0.62 20.75 -3.43
C ALA A 275 -0.37 19.28 -2.98
N CYS A 276 0.84 18.99 -2.48
CA CYS A 276 1.24 17.67 -1.99
C CYS A 276 0.65 17.28 -0.63
N ASN A 277 0.03 18.22 0.10
CA ASN A 277 -0.67 17.93 1.36
C ASN A 277 -2.15 17.57 1.11
N GLY A 278 -2.56 17.42 -0.14
CA GLY A 278 -3.90 17.01 -0.51
C GLY A 278 -4.74 18.12 -1.11
N GLY A 279 -5.85 17.71 -1.71
CA GLY A 279 -6.77 18.55 -2.45
C GLY A 279 -7.96 17.73 -2.92
N LEU A 280 -8.92 18.39 -3.54
CA LEU A 280 -10.17 17.77 -3.98
C LEU A 280 -10.42 18.11 -5.45
N ASP A 281 -10.95 17.15 -6.19
CA ASP A 281 -11.25 17.26 -7.62
C ASP A 281 -12.17 18.45 -7.95
N TYR A 282 -13.20 18.68 -7.16
CA TYR A 282 -14.10 19.82 -7.37
C TYR A 282 -13.44 21.19 -7.14
N GLN A 283 -12.45 21.30 -6.26
CA GLN A 283 -11.67 22.52 -6.07
C GLN A 283 -10.79 22.78 -7.30
N ALA A 284 -10.21 21.72 -7.85
CA ALA A 284 -9.50 21.77 -9.13
C ALA A 284 -10.41 22.24 -10.27
N TYR A 285 -11.60 21.66 -10.41
CA TYR A 285 -12.55 22.07 -11.44
C TYR A 285 -12.95 23.54 -11.32
N ARG A 286 -13.19 24.04 -10.10
CA ARG A 286 -13.48 25.47 -9.87
C ARG A 286 -12.35 26.36 -10.36
N TRP A 287 -11.10 25.98 -10.06
CA TRP A 287 -9.93 26.71 -10.53
C TRP A 287 -9.89 26.75 -12.07
N ILE A 288 -10.10 25.60 -12.72
CA ILE A 288 -10.11 25.48 -14.18
C ILE A 288 -11.25 26.31 -14.81
N ILE A 289 -12.45 26.28 -14.23
CA ILE A 289 -13.61 27.08 -14.67
C ILE A 289 -13.27 28.58 -14.61
N LYS A 290 -12.69 29.03 -13.50
CA LYS A 290 -12.33 30.44 -13.27
C LYS A 290 -11.23 30.94 -14.19
N HIS A 291 -10.26 30.10 -14.53
CA HIS A 291 -9.09 30.46 -15.32
C HIS A 291 -9.20 30.09 -16.82
N GLY A 292 -10.33 29.50 -17.23
CA GLY A 292 -10.65 29.25 -18.64
C GLY A 292 -9.96 28.04 -19.25
N GLY A 293 -9.48 27.10 -18.43
CA GLY A 293 -8.81 25.89 -18.90
C GLY A 293 -7.58 25.51 -18.08
N LEU A 294 -6.86 24.50 -18.57
CA LEU A 294 -5.64 23.96 -17.97
C LEU A 294 -4.55 23.82 -19.04
N GLU A 295 -3.29 24.06 -18.69
CA GLU A 295 -2.19 23.84 -19.62
C GLU A 295 -1.88 22.34 -19.81
N THR A 296 -1.28 22.02 -20.95
CA THR A 296 -0.77 20.67 -21.22
C THR A 296 0.57 20.44 -20.52
N GLU A 297 0.93 19.17 -20.30
CA GLU A 297 2.26 18.80 -19.78
C GLU A 297 3.39 19.38 -20.66
N ALA A 298 3.17 19.48 -21.97
CA ALA A 298 4.16 20.05 -22.91
C ALA A 298 4.37 21.56 -22.74
N THR A 299 3.34 22.32 -22.34
CA THR A 299 3.42 23.79 -22.25
C THR A 299 3.76 24.30 -20.85
N TYR A 300 3.27 23.62 -19.81
CA TYR A 300 3.57 23.95 -18.41
C TYR A 300 4.91 23.36 -17.95
N GLY A 301 5.33 22.25 -18.55
CA GLY A 301 6.54 21.52 -18.19
C GLY A 301 6.27 20.24 -17.40
N SER A 302 7.34 19.49 -17.17
CA SER A 302 7.28 18.16 -16.53
C SER A 302 6.77 18.24 -15.09
N TYR A 303 6.03 17.22 -14.69
CA TYR A 303 5.64 17.00 -13.30
C TYR A 303 6.87 16.87 -12.40
N LYS A 304 6.90 17.61 -11.30
CA LYS A 304 8.05 17.75 -10.41
C LYS A 304 7.85 17.11 -9.04
N ASN A 305 6.72 16.47 -8.77
CA ASN A 305 6.37 15.84 -7.49
C ASN A 305 6.55 16.73 -6.24
N GLN A 306 6.50 18.06 -6.42
CA GLN A 306 6.65 19.05 -5.36
C GLN A 306 5.95 20.36 -5.77
N PRO A 307 5.52 21.20 -4.82
CA PRO A 307 4.97 22.51 -5.14
C PRO A 307 6.03 23.44 -5.74
N GLY A 308 5.65 24.17 -6.78
CA GLY A 308 6.42 25.22 -7.42
C GLY A 308 5.66 26.55 -7.45
N PHE A 309 6.26 27.56 -8.09
CA PHE A 309 5.58 28.83 -8.33
C PHE A 309 4.64 28.71 -9.53
N CYS A 310 3.40 29.17 -9.34
CA CYS A 310 2.44 29.25 -10.44
C CYS A 310 2.95 30.13 -11.57
N HIS A 311 3.00 29.57 -12.78
CA HIS A 311 3.38 30.28 -14.01
C HIS A 311 2.41 29.97 -15.15
N PHE A 312 1.14 29.74 -14.80
CA PHE A 312 0.06 29.47 -15.72
C PHE A 312 -0.12 30.60 -16.75
N ASN A 313 -0.28 30.20 -18.01
CA ASN A 313 -0.58 31.09 -19.11
C ASN A 313 -1.92 30.73 -19.77
N ALA A 314 -2.93 31.57 -19.53
CA ALA A 314 -4.28 31.40 -20.07
C ALA A 314 -4.32 31.28 -21.61
N SER A 315 -3.38 31.89 -22.33
CA SER A 315 -3.33 31.79 -23.80
C SER A 315 -2.94 30.39 -24.32
N ARG A 316 -2.35 29.55 -23.45
CA ARG A 316 -1.95 28.16 -23.75
C ARG A 316 -2.88 27.13 -23.12
N ALA A 317 -3.89 27.59 -22.38
CA ALA A 317 -4.85 26.73 -21.72
C ALA A 317 -5.71 25.99 -22.74
N VAL A 318 -5.99 24.73 -22.44
CA VAL A 318 -6.91 23.86 -23.18
C VAL A 318 -8.01 23.39 -22.23
N ALA A 319 -9.03 22.70 -22.77
CA ALA A 319 -10.11 22.09 -21.98
C ALA A 319 -10.84 23.05 -21.02
N PRO A 320 -11.43 24.14 -21.52
CA PRO A 320 -12.32 24.96 -20.69
C PRO A 320 -13.48 24.09 -20.17
N ILE A 321 -13.74 24.16 -18.86
CA ILE A 321 -14.84 23.46 -18.19
C ILE A 321 -15.98 24.46 -18.00
N ALA A 322 -17.22 24.05 -18.31
CA ALA A 322 -18.42 24.84 -18.02
C ALA A 322 -19.02 24.53 -16.65
N SER A 323 -19.01 23.25 -16.26
CA SER A 323 -19.59 22.77 -15.00
C SER A 323 -19.02 21.39 -14.64
N PHE A 324 -19.34 20.89 -13.46
CA PHE A 324 -19.07 19.51 -13.07
C PHE A 324 -20.30 18.87 -12.43
N VAL A 325 -20.35 17.55 -12.46
CA VAL A 325 -21.52 16.75 -12.07
C VAL A 325 -21.11 15.72 -11.04
N ASN A 326 -21.93 15.58 -9.99
CA ASN A 326 -21.75 14.53 -8.98
C ASN A 326 -22.42 13.23 -9.41
N VAL A 327 -21.77 12.12 -9.09
CA VAL A 327 -22.25 10.76 -9.31
C VAL A 327 -22.12 10.02 -7.98
N SER A 328 -23.20 9.39 -7.53
CA SER A 328 -23.22 8.62 -6.29
C SER A 328 -24.07 7.37 -6.46
N GLY A 329 -23.58 6.26 -5.90
CA GLY A 329 -24.20 4.95 -6.02
C GLY A 329 -23.70 4.17 -7.24
N VAL A 330 -23.58 2.85 -7.06
CA VAL A 330 -23.08 1.91 -8.09
C VAL A 330 -23.86 1.99 -9.41
N PRO A 331 -25.21 2.06 -9.44
CA PRO A 331 -25.94 2.18 -10.70
C PRO A 331 -25.56 3.43 -11.48
N ALA A 332 -25.45 4.58 -10.79
CA ALA A 332 -25.12 5.85 -11.42
C ALA A 332 -23.66 5.90 -11.88
N LEU A 333 -22.74 5.29 -11.11
CA LEU A 333 -21.34 5.12 -11.53
C LEU A 333 -21.25 4.34 -12.84
N ASN A 334 -21.93 3.20 -12.94
CA ASN A 334 -21.90 2.36 -14.13
C ASN A 334 -22.56 3.04 -15.34
N ASP A 335 -23.67 3.75 -15.14
CA ASP A 335 -24.33 4.51 -16.21
C ASP A 335 -23.42 5.63 -16.74
N ALA A 336 -22.85 6.44 -15.85
CA ALA A 336 -21.94 7.51 -16.20
C ALA A 336 -20.66 6.99 -16.89
N LEU A 337 -20.11 5.85 -16.46
CA LEU A 337 -18.96 5.24 -17.13
C LEU A 337 -19.26 4.91 -18.60
N VAL A 338 -20.47 4.42 -18.90
CA VAL A 338 -20.86 4.04 -20.27
C VAL A 338 -21.21 5.27 -21.11
N ASN A 339 -22.04 6.15 -20.56
CA ASN A 339 -22.67 7.23 -21.32
C ASN A 339 -21.83 8.52 -21.33
N VAL A 340 -21.04 8.76 -20.28
CA VAL A 340 -20.32 10.01 -20.07
C VAL A 340 -18.82 9.86 -20.32
N GLY A 341 -18.15 8.89 -19.73
CA GLY A 341 -16.69 8.80 -19.81
C GLY A 341 -16.06 8.22 -18.55
N PRO A 342 -14.71 8.18 -18.49
CA PRO A 342 -14.01 7.93 -17.24
C PRO A 342 -14.38 8.98 -16.16
N LEU A 343 -14.38 8.57 -14.90
CA LEU A 343 -14.87 9.37 -13.77
C LEU A 343 -13.79 9.49 -12.69
N SER A 344 -13.64 10.68 -12.11
CA SER A 344 -12.87 10.86 -10.87
C SER A 344 -13.63 10.21 -9.72
N VAL A 345 -12.99 9.35 -8.95
CA VAL A 345 -13.58 8.70 -7.76
C VAL A 345 -12.64 8.81 -6.59
N SER A 346 -13.18 8.94 -5.38
CA SER A 346 -12.39 8.84 -4.15
C SER A 346 -12.60 7.49 -3.49
N ILE A 347 -11.52 6.89 -3.00
CA ILE A 347 -11.51 5.58 -2.33
C ILE A 347 -10.77 5.63 -0.99
N ASP A 348 -11.04 4.67 -0.12
CA ASP A 348 -10.16 4.31 0.98
C ASP A 348 -9.02 3.43 0.44
N ALA A 349 -7.81 3.96 0.45
CA ALA A 349 -6.61 3.24 0.02
C ALA A 349 -5.65 2.99 1.18
N ALA A 350 -6.04 3.27 2.43
CA ALA A 350 -5.19 3.23 3.62
C ALA A 350 -4.72 1.82 4.01
N LEU A 351 -5.27 0.77 3.43
CA LEU A 351 -4.99 -0.60 3.83
C LEU A 351 -3.71 -1.15 3.18
N PRO A 352 -2.86 -1.91 3.92
CA PRO A 352 -1.71 -2.59 3.34
C PRO A 352 -2.05 -3.56 2.20
N SER A 353 -3.24 -4.17 2.21
CA SER A 353 -3.75 -4.99 1.10
C SER A 353 -3.90 -4.18 -0.19
N PHE A 354 -4.24 -2.89 -0.11
CA PHE A 354 -4.24 -2.00 -1.26
C PHE A 354 -2.81 -1.65 -1.70
N TYR A 355 -1.92 -1.33 -0.75
CA TYR A 355 -0.53 -0.94 -1.06
C TYR A 355 0.19 -2.01 -1.89
N PHE A 356 -0.01 -3.28 -1.53
CA PHE A 356 0.68 -4.42 -2.12
C PHE A 356 -0.15 -5.17 -3.15
N TYR A 357 -1.31 -4.64 -3.56
CA TYR A 357 -2.13 -5.26 -4.59
C TYR A 357 -1.30 -5.52 -5.85
N ALA A 358 -1.39 -6.76 -6.36
CA ALA A 358 -0.66 -7.21 -7.55
C ALA A 358 -1.61 -7.64 -8.67
N GLY A 359 -2.75 -8.23 -8.33
CA GLY A 359 -3.72 -8.65 -9.33
C GLY A 359 -4.96 -9.34 -8.76
N GLY A 360 -5.89 -9.67 -9.66
CA GLY A 360 -7.16 -10.32 -9.32
C GLY A 360 -8.24 -9.32 -8.87
N TYR A 361 -9.25 -9.81 -8.17
CA TYR A 361 -10.50 -9.10 -7.89
C TYR A 361 -10.53 -8.63 -6.43
N TYR A 362 -10.22 -7.36 -6.21
CA TYR A 362 -10.04 -6.77 -4.88
C TYR A 362 -11.39 -6.59 -4.15
N ASN A 363 -11.49 -7.15 -2.95
CA ASN A 363 -12.72 -7.18 -2.16
C ASN A 363 -12.45 -7.17 -0.64
N ASP A 364 -11.41 -6.47 -0.20
CA ASP A 364 -11.10 -6.36 1.23
C ASP A 364 -12.23 -5.66 2.00
N ILE A 365 -12.84 -6.36 2.95
CA ILE A 365 -13.98 -5.88 3.73
C ILE A 365 -13.61 -4.84 4.78
N GLU A 366 -12.32 -4.71 5.12
CA GLU A 366 -11.84 -3.68 6.04
C GLU A 366 -11.84 -2.29 5.39
N CYS A 367 -11.95 -2.25 4.05
CA CYS A 367 -11.94 -1.03 3.26
C CYS A 367 -13.23 -0.25 3.52
N LYS A 368 -13.09 0.98 3.99
CA LYS A 368 -14.23 1.79 4.41
C LYS A 368 -14.90 2.47 3.23
N SER A 369 -16.18 2.81 3.41
CA SER A 369 -17.00 3.44 2.36
C SER A 369 -17.55 4.81 2.78
N GLY A 370 -17.28 5.25 4.01
CA GLY A 370 -17.74 6.52 4.55
C GLY A 370 -17.06 7.70 3.85
N LEU A 371 -17.79 8.80 3.67
CA LEU A 371 -17.29 10.00 2.99
C LEU A 371 -16.02 10.58 3.67
N ASP A 372 -15.94 10.52 5.00
CA ASP A 372 -14.79 11.01 5.78
C ASP A 372 -13.64 9.98 5.88
N ASP A 373 -13.84 8.77 5.35
CA ASP A 373 -12.82 7.71 5.37
C ASP A 373 -11.98 7.66 4.09
N LEU A 374 -12.48 8.24 2.99
CA LEU A 374 -11.80 8.26 1.70
C LEU A 374 -10.55 9.14 1.77
N ASP A 375 -9.44 8.64 1.24
CA ASP A 375 -8.12 9.28 1.34
C ASP A 375 -7.29 9.19 0.05
N HIS A 376 -7.86 8.69 -1.03
CA HIS A 376 -7.16 8.60 -2.30
C HIS A 376 -8.09 8.87 -3.47
N SER A 377 -7.68 9.78 -4.36
CA SER A 377 -8.42 10.08 -5.59
C SER A 377 -7.80 9.32 -6.76
N VAL A 378 -8.64 8.59 -7.46
CA VAL A 378 -8.28 7.71 -8.57
C VAL A 378 -9.30 7.85 -9.70
N LEU A 379 -9.06 7.17 -10.81
CA LEU A 379 -9.91 7.27 -11.99
C LEU A 379 -10.62 5.95 -12.28
N ALA A 380 -11.95 5.94 -12.23
CA ALA A 380 -12.74 4.83 -12.74
C ALA A 380 -12.80 4.87 -14.28
N VAL A 381 -12.40 3.79 -14.93
CA VAL A 381 -12.29 3.70 -16.40
C VAL A 381 -13.23 2.66 -17.02
N GLY A 382 -13.99 1.95 -16.20
CA GLY A 382 -14.89 0.90 -16.67
C GLY A 382 -15.33 -0.04 -15.56
N TYR A 383 -15.93 -1.15 -15.94
CA TYR A 383 -16.29 -2.24 -15.04
C TYR A 383 -16.27 -3.59 -15.76
N THR A 384 -16.05 -4.66 -15.00
CA THR A 384 -16.04 -6.06 -15.45
C THR A 384 -16.90 -6.90 -14.52
N THR A 385 -17.21 -8.14 -14.92
CA THR A 385 -17.99 -9.08 -14.10
C THR A 385 -17.19 -10.37 -13.89
N TYR A 386 -17.10 -10.82 -12.64
CA TYR A 386 -16.45 -12.07 -12.28
C TYR A 386 -17.25 -12.82 -11.22
N ASN A 387 -17.52 -14.11 -11.47
CA ASN A 387 -18.35 -14.97 -10.62
C ASN A 387 -19.70 -14.32 -10.23
N GLY A 388 -20.32 -13.58 -11.16
CA GLY A 388 -21.59 -12.90 -10.94
C GLY A 388 -21.50 -11.59 -10.13
N GLU A 389 -20.30 -11.16 -9.73
CA GLU A 389 -20.08 -9.89 -9.04
C GLU A 389 -19.40 -8.88 -9.98
N LYS A 390 -19.84 -7.61 -9.91
CA LYS A 390 -19.26 -6.52 -10.69
C LYS A 390 -18.09 -5.87 -9.97
N TYR A 391 -17.10 -5.46 -10.75
CA TYR A 391 -15.88 -4.80 -10.29
C TYR A 391 -15.64 -3.53 -11.10
N THR A 392 -15.34 -2.42 -10.44
CA THR A 392 -14.91 -1.19 -11.09
C THR A 392 -13.44 -1.30 -11.48
N LEU A 393 -13.13 -1.00 -12.74
CA LEU A 393 -11.76 -0.86 -13.25
C LEU A 393 -11.25 0.52 -12.88
N VAL A 394 -10.17 0.58 -12.11
CA VAL A 394 -9.61 1.83 -11.59
C VAL A 394 -8.16 1.99 -12.03
N LYS A 395 -7.83 3.16 -12.59
CA LYS A 395 -6.47 3.62 -12.89
C LYS A 395 -5.91 4.33 -11.66
N ASN A 396 -4.75 3.88 -11.18
CA ASN A 396 -4.02 4.50 -10.08
C ASN A 396 -2.90 5.42 -10.60
N SER A 397 -2.28 6.18 -9.69
CA SER A 397 -1.21 7.15 -9.95
C SER A 397 0.11 6.79 -9.27
N TRP A 398 0.35 5.49 -9.03
CA TRP A 398 1.56 4.97 -8.37
C TRP A 398 2.44 4.15 -9.32
N SER A 399 2.62 4.65 -10.55
CA SER A 399 3.40 3.99 -11.60
C SER A 399 2.79 2.68 -12.13
N THR A 400 3.35 2.19 -13.23
CA THR A 400 3.00 0.90 -13.84
C THR A 400 3.55 -0.29 -13.05
N HIS A 401 4.43 -0.05 -12.07
CA HIS A 401 5.00 -1.08 -11.18
C HIS A 401 4.10 -1.48 -10.01
N TRP A 402 2.93 -0.84 -9.87
CA TRP A 402 1.94 -1.17 -8.86
C TRP A 402 0.71 -1.85 -9.50
N GLY A 403 0.11 -2.84 -8.84
CA GLY A 403 -1.10 -3.52 -9.31
C GLY A 403 -0.95 -4.16 -10.69
N GLU A 404 -2.07 -4.21 -11.41
CA GLU A 404 -2.12 -4.76 -12.78
C GLU A 404 -1.68 -3.67 -13.78
N LYS A 405 -0.37 -3.42 -13.87
CA LYS A 405 0.22 -2.36 -14.72
C LYS A 405 -0.33 -0.97 -14.39
N GLY A 406 -0.51 -0.66 -13.10
CA GLY A 406 -1.07 0.59 -12.60
C GLY A 406 -2.60 0.61 -12.42
N TYR A 407 -3.26 -0.54 -12.55
CA TYR A 407 -4.71 -0.66 -12.42
C TYR A 407 -5.11 -1.63 -11.31
N ILE A 408 -6.34 -1.50 -10.83
CA ILE A 408 -6.99 -2.39 -9.86
C ILE A 408 -8.46 -2.62 -10.24
N LYS A 409 -8.98 -3.80 -9.87
CA LYS A 409 -10.39 -4.18 -9.98
C LYS A 409 -11.02 -4.18 -8.60
N ILE A 410 -11.86 -3.21 -8.26
CA ILE A 410 -12.47 -3.07 -6.92
C ILE A 410 -13.93 -3.54 -6.95
N ALA A 411 -14.31 -4.41 -6.02
CA ALA A 411 -15.67 -4.94 -5.92
C ALA A 411 -16.71 -3.82 -5.73
N GLN A 412 -17.80 -3.88 -6.50
CA GLN A 412 -18.93 -2.93 -6.34
C GLN A 412 -19.89 -3.36 -5.22
N LYS A 413 -19.90 -4.65 -4.89
CA LYS A 413 -20.73 -5.20 -3.81
C LYS A 413 -20.39 -4.49 -2.51
N ASN A 414 -21.42 -4.09 -1.75
CA ASN A 414 -21.28 -3.32 -0.51
C ASN A 414 -20.51 -1.99 -0.65
N ASN A 415 -20.28 -1.50 -1.87
CA ASN A 415 -19.49 -0.28 -2.12
C ASN A 415 -18.11 -0.33 -1.45
N ILE A 416 -17.37 -1.44 -1.61
CA ILE A 416 -16.03 -1.63 -1.03
C ILE A 416 -15.12 -0.46 -1.39
N CYS A 417 -14.35 -0.01 -0.38
CA CYS A 417 -13.49 1.18 -0.42
C CYS A 417 -14.20 2.49 -0.81
N GLY A 418 -15.54 2.53 -0.85
CA GLY A 418 -16.29 3.71 -1.22
C GLY A 418 -16.18 4.12 -2.70
N VAL A 419 -15.84 3.19 -3.60
CA VAL A 419 -15.61 3.48 -5.04
C VAL A 419 -16.79 4.17 -5.75
N ALA A 420 -18.01 4.04 -5.22
CA ALA A 420 -19.21 4.72 -5.71
C ALA A 420 -19.81 5.70 -4.68
N THR A 421 -19.10 6.05 -3.61
CA THR A 421 -19.56 7.01 -2.59
C THR A 421 -19.60 8.42 -3.17
N ILE A 422 -18.46 8.88 -3.70
CA ILE A 422 -18.32 10.18 -4.33
C ILE A 422 -17.50 10.04 -5.61
N ALA A 423 -18.18 10.28 -6.73
CA ALA A 423 -17.58 10.32 -8.05
C ALA A 423 -17.99 11.62 -8.74
N THR A 424 -17.13 12.13 -9.60
CA THR A 424 -17.38 13.39 -10.33
C THR A 424 -16.89 13.29 -11.78
N TYR A 425 -17.48 14.11 -12.63
CA TYR A 425 -16.94 14.37 -13.96
C TYR A 425 -17.13 15.83 -14.38
N PRO A 426 -16.17 16.41 -15.12
CA PRO A 426 -16.31 17.73 -15.70
C PRO A 426 -17.16 17.69 -16.97
N VAL A 427 -17.77 18.81 -17.32
CA VAL A 427 -18.45 19.05 -18.59
C VAL A 427 -17.71 20.15 -19.32
N LEU A 428 -17.15 19.84 -20.48
CA LEU A 428 -16.42 20.80 -21.30
C LEU A 428 -17.36 21.94 -21.76
N GLN A 429 -16.82 23.14 -21.81
CA GLN A 429 -17.49 24.27 -22.42
C GLN A 429 -17.64 24.00 -23.92
N LYS A 430 -18.87 24.12 -24.43
CA LYS A 430 -19.12 24.03 -25.87
C LYS A 430 -18.44 25.20 -26.56
N THR A 431 -17.39 24.94 -27.33
CA THR A 431 -16.88 25.90 -28.30
C THR A 431 -17.96 26.11 -29.37
N ALA A 432 -18.38 27.35 -29.59
CA ALA A 432 -19.22 27.68 -30.74
C ALA A 432 -18.47 27.22 -32.00
N ALA A 433 -19.13 26.37 -32.79
CA ALA A 433 -18.60 25.87 -34.05
C ALA A 433 -18.50 26.99 -35.09
#